data_AF-A0A9E0WH02-F1
#
_entry.id   AF-A0A9E0WH02-F1
#
_cell.length_a   1.000
_cell.length_b   1.000
_cell.length_c   1.000
_cell.angle_alpha   90.00
_cell.angle_beta   90.00
_cell.angle_gamma   90.00
#
_symmetry.space_group_name_H-M   'P 1'
#
loop_
_entity.id
_entity.type
_entity.pdbx_description
1 polymer ?
#
loop_
_entity_poly.entity_id
_entity_poly.type
_entity_poly.pdbx_seq_one_letter_code
_entity_poly.pdbx_strand_id
1 'polypeptide(L)'
;MRSTRMNTKALHPNTLTLLSAWERISAAPGDKSLGPRTSQHPDIIECLFVIERRSEGVWSFRNVGERMSNLLGRDLAEHDYLNFWTGHDREMITAFLAGVHESRQPGIVRANGETLTGERIDIEMTLAPLHSSKARPGCQRLLGLYQTLHGADVLKGRPVWRHRVTAIFPPDMRAEPPRLRLVTSND
;
A
#
# COMPACT_ATOMS: atom_id res chain seq x y z
N MET A 1 -11.53 -12.93 -23.07
CA MET A 1 -10.65 -12.87 -21.87
C MET A 1 -11.37 -12.08 -20.80
N ARG A 2 -12.02 -12.76 -19.82
CA ARG A 2 -12.90 -12.11 -18.84
C ARG A 2 -12.10 -11.19 -17.93
N SER A 3 -12.49 -9.92 -17.89
CA SER A 3 -11.96 -8.93 -16.96
C SER A 3 -12.40 -9.31 -15.56
N THR A 4 -11.47 -9.71 -14.69
CA THR A 4 -11.75 -9.83 -13.25
C THR A 4 -11.88 -8.42 -12.71
N ARG A 5 -13.08 -7.82 -12.84
CA ARG A 5 -13.42 -6.62 -12.06
C ARG A 5 -13.15 -6.96 -10.61
N MET A 6 -12.31 -6.17 -9.94
CA MET A 6 -12.17 -6.23 -8.48
C MET A 6 -13.58 -6.15 -7.88
N ASN A 7 -14.00 -7.19 -7.16
CA ASN A 7 -15.29 -7.18 -6.49
C ASN A 7 -15.15 -6.32 -5.23
N THR A 8 -15.38 -5.02 -5.37
CA THR A 8 -15.25 -3.97 -4.35
C THR A 8 -16.00 -4.30 -3.06
N LYS A 9 -17.03 -5.17 -3.14
CA LYS A 9 -17.84 -5.63 -2.01
C LYS A 9 -17.10 -6.53 -1.01
N ALA A 10 -15.92 -7.05 -1.36
CA ALA A 10 -15.13 -7.94 -0.51
C ALA A 10 -13.91 -7.26 0.13
N LEU A 11 -13.60 -6.01 -0.20
CA LEU A 11 -12.45 -5.26 0.32
C LEU A 11 -12.76 -4.64 1.67
N HIS A 12 -11.73 -4.43 2.49
CA HIS A 12 -11.90 -3.73 3.75
C HIS A 12 -12.40 -2.28 3.52
N PRO A 13 -13.34 -1.75 4.31
CA PRO A 13 -13.85 -0.38 4.15
C PRO A 13 -12.74 0.69 4.05
N ASN A 14 -11.72 0.62 4.91
CA ASN A 14 -10.59 1.54 4.86
C ASN A 14 -9.74 1.40 3.58
N THR A 15 -9.62 0.22 2.97
CA THR A 15 -9.03 0.05 1.63
C THR A 15 -9.79 0.93 0.62
N LEU A 16 -11.12 0.88 0.62
CA LEU A 16 -11.95 1.70 -0.27
C LEU A 16 -11.75 3.21 -0.01
N THR A 17 -11.66 3.60 1.26
CA THR A 17 -11.39 4.98 1.66
C THR A 17 -10.01 5.44 1.16
N LEU A 18 -8.97 4.61 1.31
CA LEU A 18 -7.64 4.91 0.81
C LEU A 18 -7.64 5.07 -0.71
N LEU A 19 -8.22 4.12 -1.44
CA LEU A 19 -8.27 4.13 -2.90
C LEU A 19 -8.99 5.40 -3.40
N SER A 20 -10.14 5.71 -2.82
CA SER A 20 -10.91 6.93 -3.16
C SER A 20 -10.10 8.20 -2.89
N ALA A 21 -9.38 8.26 -1.77
CA ALA A 21 -8.53 9.41 -1.46
C ALA A 21 -7.32 9.51 -2.40
N TRP A 22 -6.70 8.38 -2.73
CA TRP A 22 -5.58 8.31 -3.67
C TRP A 22 -5.99 8.75 -5.08
N GLU A 23 -7.17 8.35 -5.57
CA GLU A 23 -7.71 8.81 -6.85
C GLU A 23 -7.86 10.33 -6.89
N ARG A 24 -8.40 10.94 -5.81
CA ARG A 24 -8.53 12.40 -5.71
C ARG A 24 -7.18 13.12 -5.74
N ILE A 25 -6.20 12.62 -4.98
CA ILE A 25 -4.84 13.19 -4.98
C ILE A 25 -4.19 13.06 -6.37
N SER A 26 -4.41 11.93 -7.03
CA SER A 26 -3.82 11.65 -8.35
C SER A 26 -4.46 12.48 -9.47
N ALA A 27 -5.75 12.81 -9.35
CA ALA A 27 -6.47 13.68 -10.29
C ALA A 27 -6.06 15.16 -10.19
N ALA A 28 -5.59 15.61 -9.02
CA ALA A 28 -5.13 16.98 -8.80
C ALA A 28 -3.77 17.03 -8.08
N PRO A 29 -2.67 16.69 -8.78
CA PRO A 29 -1.34 16.66 -8.18
C PRO A 29 -0.92 18.04 -7.64
N GLY A 30 -0.68 18.14 -6.33
CA GLY A 30 -0.22 19.37 -5.67
C GLY A 30 -1.17 19.91 -4.61
N ASP A 31 -2.44 19.49 -4.64
CA ASP A 31 -3.40 19.83 -3.60
C ASP A 31 -3.32 18.83 -2.44
N LYS A 32 -2.63 19.22 -1.37
CA LYS A 32 -2.44 18.41 -0.16
C LYS A 32 -3.74 18.25 0.66
N SER A 33 -4.79 19.03 0.38
CA SER A 33 -6.05 18.99 1.12
C SER A 33 -6.98 17.82 0.75
N LEU A 34 -6.64 17.10 -0.34
CA LEU A 34 -7.45 16.02 -0.94
C LEU A 34 -7.12 14.61 -0.42
N GLY A 35 -6.05 14.48 0.36
CA GLY A 35 -5.73 13.21 1.04
C GLY A 35 -6.75 12.84 2.11
N PRO A 36 -6.64 11.64 2.71
CA PRO A 36 -7.48 11.26 3.84
C PRO A 36 -7.33 12.33 4.94
N ARG A 37 -8.42 13.03 5.25
CA ARG A 37 -8.38 14.08 6.27
C ARG A 37 -8.23 13.42 7.63
N THR A 38 -7.25 13.88 8.41
CA THR A 38 -6.91 13.34 9.72
C THR A 38 -8.08 13.34 10.69
N SER A 39 -8.96 14.33 10.57
CA SER A 39 -10.18 14.46 11.37
C SER A 39 -11.30 13.47 11.01
N GLN A 40 -11.27 12.85 9.83
CA GLN A 40 -12.35 11.97 9.37
C GLN A 40 -12.05 10.49 9.62
N HIS A 41 -10.77 10.10 9.67
CA HIS A 41 -10.36 8.69 9.79
C HIS A 41 -9.05 8.52 10.58
N PRO A 42 -9.04 8.81 11.89
CA PRO A 42 -7.83 8.68 12.73
C PRO A 42 -7.29 7.24 12.71
N ASP A 43 -8.16 6.23 12.80
CA ASP A 43 -7.77 4.82 12.81
C ASP A 43 -7.05 4.37 11.53
N ILE A 44 -7.39 4.97 10.38
CA ILE A 44 -6.73 4.68 9.11
C ILE A 44 -5.30 5.17 9.14
N ILE A 45 -5.05 6.36 9.68
CA ILE A 45 -3.72 6.99 9.70
C ILE A 45 -2.73 6.19 10.52
N GLU A 46 -3.15 5.65 11.65
CA GLU A 46 -2.31 4.77 12.47
C GLU A 46 -1.90 3.47 11.76
N CYS A 47 -2.58 3.13 10.67
CA CYS A 47 -2.33 1.97 9.83
C CYS A 47 -1.63 2.32 8.50
N LEU A 48 -1.45 3.61 8.19
CA LEU A 48 -0.79 4.05 6.97
C LEU A 48 0.72 3.90 7.10
N PHE A 49 1.37 3.65 5.98
CA PHE A 49 2.81 3.70 5.88
C PHE A 49 3.25 4.26 4.53
N VAL A 50 4.48 4.74 4.44
CA VAL A 50 5.10 5.13 3.18
C VAL A 50 6.38 4.33 3.01
N ILE A 51 6.50 3.64 1.88
CA ILE A 51 7.75 3.02 1.46
C ILE A 51 8.36 3.79 0.30
N GLU A 52 9.69 3.79 0.25
CA GLU A 52 10.45 4.47 -0.77
C GLU A 52 11.56 3.56 -1.28
N ARG A 53 11.67 3.47 -2.60
CA ARG A 53 12.74 2.70 -3.23
C ARG A 53 14.07 3.39 -2.99
N ARG A 54 14.98 2.70 -2.30
CA ARG A 54 16.36 3.17 -2.06
C ARG A 54 17.29 2.76 -3.20
N SER A 55 17.15 1.52 -3.66
CA SER A 55 17.91 0.93 -4.76
C SER A 55 17.06 -0.17 -5.42
N GLU A 56 17.62 -0.87 -6.39
CA GLU A 56 16.95 -2.02 -6.98
C GLU A 56 16.64 -3.08 -5.93
N GLY A 57 15.36 -3.46 -5.82
CA GLY A 57 14.91 -4.48 -4.86
C GLY A 57 14.95 -4.07 -3.38
N VAL A 58 15.16 -2.79 -3.04
CA VAL A 58 15.17 -2.32 -1.63
C VAL A 58 14.14 -1.22 -1.43
N TRP A 59 13.17 -1.49 -0.54
CA TRP A 59 12.04 -0.60 -0.26
C TRP A 59 12.02 -0.23 1.22
N SER A 60 12.58 0.92 1.58
CA SER A 60 12.64 1.34 2.98
C SER A 60 11.37 2.05 3.41
N PHE A 61 10.89 1.78 4.62
CA PHE A 61 9.87 2.60 5.25
C PHE A 61 10.40 4.01 5.54
N ARG A 62 9.55 5.01 5.30
CA ARG A 62 9.79 6.45 5.57
C ARG A 62 8.90 6.99 6.67
N ASN A 63 7.69 6.48 6.74
CA ASN A 63 6.70 6.83 7.75
C ASN A 63 5.86 5.58 7.99
N VAL A 64 5.55 5.30 9.25
CA VAL A 64 4.68 4.20 9.63
C VAL A 64 3.79 4.65 10.78
N GLY A 65 2.49 4.43 10.65
CA GLY A 65 1.53 4.71 11.69
C GLY A 65 1.76 3.84 12.93
N GLU A 66 1.45 4.40 14.09
CA GLU A 66 1.75 3.81 15.39
C GLU A 66 1.14 2.42 15.58
N ARG A 67 -0.10 2.20 15.12
CA ARG A 67 -0.77 0.90 15.24
C ARG A 67 -0.05 -0.18 14.44
N MET A 68 0.46 0.13 13.26
CA MET A 68 1.25 -0.82 12.47
C MET A 68 2.57 -1.15 13.17
N SER A 69 3.28 -0.15 13.71
CA SER A 69 4.52 -0.37 14.49
C SER A 69 4.27 -1.25 15.71
N ASN A 70 3.18 -1.00 16.45
CA ASN A 70 2.78 -1.80 17.61
C ASN A 70 2.46 -3.25 17.22
N LEU A 71 1.74 -3.46 16.11
CA LEU A 71 1.39 -4.79 15.63
C LEU A 71 2.60 -5.61 15.18
N LEU A 72 3.63 -4.94 14.64
CA LEU A 72 4.86 -5.58 14.18
C LEU A 72 5.94 -5.64 15.28
N GLY A 73 5.69 -5.01 16.43
CA GLY A 73 6.53 -5.05 17.63
C GLY A 73 7.92 -4.44 17.46
N ARG A 74 8.11 -3.55 16.49
CA ARG A 74 9.41 -2.92 16.20
C ARG A 74 9.26 -1.53 15.62
N ASP A 75 10.28 -0.71 15.78
CA ASP A 75 10.42 0.50 14.97
C ASP A 75 10.73 0.11 13.53
N LEU A 76 9.89 0.59 12.62
CA LEU A 76 9.93 0.23 11.21
C LEU A 76 10.67 1.26 10.39
N ALA A 77 11.05 2.41 10.97
CA ALA A 77 11.78 3.45 10.27
C ALA A 77 13.02 2.87 9.57
N GLU A 78 13.19 3.22 8.30
CA GLU A 78 14.29 2.81 7.42
C GLU A 78 14.46 1.30 7.16
N HIS A 79 13.64 0.43 7.76
CA HIS A 79 13.68 -1.01 7.52
C HIS A 79 13.20 -1.34 6.10
N ASP A 80 13.78 -2.38 5.49
CA ASP A 80 13.33 -2.89 4.19
C ASP A 80 11.99 -3.64 4.34
N TYR A 81 10.97 -3.16 3.63
CA TYR A 81 9.64 -3.74 3.53
C TYR A 81 9.68 -5.18 3.02
N LEU A 82 10.65 -5.55 2.19
CA LEU A 82 10.74 -6.91 1.68
C LEU A 82 11.25 -7.91 2.74
N ASN A 83 11.79 -7.46 3.87
CA ASN A 83 12.27 -8.36 4.94
C ASN A 83 11.14 -8.98 5.77
N PHE A 84 9.89 -8.56 5.56
CA PHE A 84 8.70 -9.14 6.17
C PHE A 84 8.23 -10.41 5.44
N TRP A 85 8.79 -10.64 4.25
CA TRP A 85 8.43 -11.70 3.34
C TRP A 85 9.63 -12.63 3.14
N THR A 86 9.37 -13.92 2.98
CA THR A 86 10.42 -14.93 2.89
C THR A 86 10.17 -15.89 1.74
N GLY A 87 11.24 -16.40 1.12
CA GLY A 87 11.14 -17.37 0.03
C GLY A 87 10.28 -16.84 -1.12
N HIS A 88 9.37 -17.68 -1.60
CA HIS A 88 8.49 -17.36 -2.73
C HIS A 88 7.59 -16.13 -2.48
N ASP A 89 7.16 -15.90 -1.23
CA ASP A 89 6.36 -14.71 -0.89
C ASP A 89 7.14 -13.42 -1.17
N ARG A 90 8.44 -13.40 -0.91
CA ARG A 90 9.29 -12.23 -1.20
C ARG A 90 9.35 -11.95 -2.70
N GLU A 91 9.50 -12.99 -3.52
CA GLU A 91 9.53 -12.87 -4.99
C GLU A 91 8.21 -12.33 -5.53
N MET A 92 7.09 -12.89 -5.07
CA MET A 92 5.76 -12.43 -5.45
C MET A 92 5.52 -10.96 -5.09
N ILE A 93 5.89 -10.55 -3.88
CA ILE A 93 5.74 -9.16 -3.44
C ILE A 93 6.68 -8.23 -4.20
N THR A 94 7.90 -8.67 -4.52
CA THR A 94 8.82 -7.88 -5.36
C THR A 94 8.22 -7.61 -6.73
N ALA A 95 7.67 -8.63 -7.39
CA ALA A 95 7.00 -8.49 -8.68
C ALA A 95 5.74 -7.62 -8.58
N PHE A 96 4.97 -7.76 -7.50
CA PHE A 96 3.80 -6.93 -7.23
C PHE A 96 4.16 -5.44 -7.09
N LEU A 97 5.21 -5.11 -6.34
CA LEU A 97 5.67 -3.72 -6.18
C LEU A 97 6.15 -3.13 -7.51
N ALA A 98 6.82 -3.92 -8.34
CA ALA A 98 7.19 -3.52 -9.70
C ALA A 98 5.95 -3.20 -10.54
N GLY A 99 4.94 -4.07 -10.53
CA GLY A 99 3.68 -3.84 -11.25
C GLY A 99 2.93 -2.59 -10.80
N VAL A 100 2.83 -2.34 -9.49
CA VAL A 100 2.21 -1.12 -8.92
C VAL A 100 2.96 0.13 -9.38
N HIS A 101 4.29 0.04 -9.39
CA HIS A 101 5.11 1.14 -9.85
C HIS A 101 4.94 1.42 -11.36
N GLU A 102 5.04 0.39 -12.20
CA GLU A 102 5.01 0.49 -13.67
C GLU A 102 3.64 0.95 -14.19
N SER A 103 2.56 0.35 -13.69
CA SER A 103 1.19 0.72 -14.07
C SER A 103 0.77 2.08 -13.55
N ARG A 104 1.44 2.58 -12.50
CA ARG A 104 1.01 3.75 -11.71
C ARG A 104 -0.41 3.60 -11.14
N GLN A 105 -0.86 2.37 -10.91
CA GLN A 105 -2.16 2.03 -10.35
C GLN A 105 -1.98 1.30 -9.01
N PRO A 106 -2.97 1.38 -8.11
CA PRO A 106 -2.90 0.72 -6.82
C PRO A 106 -3.10 -0.79 -6.97
N GLY A 107 -2.47 -1.55 -6.09
CA GLY A 107 -2.66 -3.00 -5.98
C GLY A 107 -2.97 -3.40 -4.53
N ILE A 108 -3.50 -4.61 -4.36
CA ILE A 108 -3.88 -5.15 -3.04
C ILE A 108 -3.26 -6.52 -2.86
N VAL A 109 -2.76 -6.78 -1.65
CA VAL A 109 -2.24 -8.06 -1.21
C VAL A 109 -3.07 -8.51 -0.02
N ARG A 110 -3.48 -9.78 -0.03
CA ARG A 110 -3.94 -10.48 1.17
C ARG A 110 -2.87 -11.42 1.65
N ALA A 111 -2.71 -11.46 2.96
CA ALA A 111 -1.72 -12.26 3.62
C ALA A 111 -2.25 -12.79 4.95
N ASN A 112 -1.57 -13.79 5.47
CA ASN A 112 -1.69 -14.19 6.86
C ASN A 112 -0.44 -13.74 7.62
N GLY A 113 -0.64 -13.13 8.78
CA GLY A 113 0.40 -12.75 9.71
C GLY A 113 0.48 -13.77 10.84
N GLU A 114 1.69 -14.22 11.16
CA GLU A 114 1.94 -15.23 12.16
C GLU A 114 2.85 -14.68 13.27
N THR A 115 2.47 -14.88 14.53
CA THR A 115 3.32 -14.59 15.69
C THR A 115 4.38 -15.69 15.86
N LEU A 116 5.41 -15.44 16.69
CA LEU A 116 6.40 -16.48 17.02
C LEU A 116 5.79 -17.71 17.72
N THR A 117 4.65 -17.55 18.38
CA THR A 117 3.93 -18.61 19.08
C THR A 117 2.84 -19.27 18.22
N GLY A 118 2.72 -18.88 16.95
CA GLY A 118 1.88 -19.55 15.94
C GLY A 118 0.46 -19.03 15.81
N GLU A 119 0.08 -17.97 16.52
CA GLU A 119 -1.21 -17.31 16.28
C GLU A 119 -1.22 -16.61 14.95
N ARG A 120 -2.38 -16.65 14.29
CA ARG A 120 -2.55 -16.19 12.93
C ARG A 120 -3.64 -15.13 12.83
N ILE A 121 -3.42 -14.18 11.95
CA ILE A 121 -4.39 -13.15 11.61
C ILE A 121 -4.38 -12.86 10.12
N ASP A 122 -5.56 -12.70 9.53
CA ASP A 122 -5.65 -12.32 8.13
C ASP A 122 -5.45 -10.81 7.98
N ILE A 123 -4.68 -10.45 6.97
CA ILE A 123 -4.22 -9.09 6.72
C ILE A 123 -4.57 -8.71 5.28
N GLU A 124 -5.02 -7.48 5.09
CA GLU A 124 -5.12 -6.83 3.79
C GLU A 124 -4.13 -5.65 3.76
N MET A 125 -3.33 -5.59 2.70
CA MET A 125 -2.40 -4.52 2.43
C MET A 125 -2.72 -3.88 1.08
N THR A 126 -2.89 -2.57 1.07
CA THR A 126 -3.08 -1.79 -0.17
C THR A 126 -1.84 -0.96 -0.42
N LEU A 127 -1.28 -1.02 -1.63
CA LEU A 127 -0.14 -0.22 -2.05
C LEU A 127 -0.53 0.64 -3.24
N ALA A 128 -0.37 1.95 -3.11
CA ALA A 128 -0.73 2.94 -4.12
C ALA A 128 0.44 3.88 -4.43
N PRO A 129 0.75 4.17 -5.69
CA PRO A 129 1.92 4.97 -6.04
C PRO A 129 1.70 6.46 -5.72
N LEU A 130 2.68 7.07 -5.07
CA LEU A 130 2.69 8.52 -4.84
C LEU A 130 3.41 9.23 -5.99
N HIS A 131 2.86 10.35 -6.44
CA HIS A 131 3.53 11.18 -7.43
C HIS A 131 4.89 11.68 -6.88
N SER A 132 5.90 11.66 -7.75
CA SER A 132 7.21 12.23 -7.43
C SER A 132 7.04 13.71 -7.08
N SER A 133 7.51 14.11 -5.91
CA SER A 133 7.52 15.52 -5.55
C SER A 133 8.56 16.24 -6.42
N LYS A 134 8.28 17.49 -6.81
CA LYS A 134 9.27 18.35 -7.49
C LYS A 134 10.58 18.46 -6.70
N ALA A 135 10.54 18.32 -5.36
CA ALA A 135 11.71 18.36 -4.50
C ALA A 135 12.60 17.12 -4.59
N ARG A 136 12.09 15.97 -5.05
CA ARG A 136 12.83 14.70 -5.20
C ARG A 136 12.40 13.99 -6.48
N PRO A 137 12.80 14.51 -7.66
CA PRO A 137 12.48 13.88 -8.95
C PRO A 137 13.09 12.47 -9.02
N GLY A 138 12.36 11.52 -9.61
CA GLY A 138 12.80 10.12 -9.75
C GLY A 138 12.64 9.25 -8.50
N CYS A 139 12.32 9.82 -7.34
CA CYS A 139 12.10 9.07 -6.11
C CYS A 139 10.77 8.30 -6.15
N GLN A 140 10.84 6.97 -6.20
CA GLN A 140 9.68 6.08 -6.23
C GLN A 140 9.17 5.87 -4.81
N ARG A 141 7.94 6.32 -4.56
CA ARG A 141 7.29 6.21 -3.25
C ARG A 141 5.92 5.59 -3.41
N LEU A 142 5.57 4.70 -2.49
CA LEU A 142 4.26 4.08 -2.42
C LEU A 142 3.64 4.40 -1.06
N LEU A 143 2.37 4.78 -1.07
CA LEU A 143 1.53 4.86 0.11
C LEU A 143 0.94 3.48 0.35
N GLY A 144 1.10 2.99 1.57
CA GLY A 144 0.59 1.72 2.02
C GLY A 144 -0.46 1.88 3.10
N LEU A 145 -1.38 0.93 3.16
CA LEU A 145 -2.29 0.73 4.28
C LEU A 145 -2.20 -0.73 4.71
N TYR A 146 -1.96 -0.97 5.99
CA TYR A 146 -1.89 -2.30 6.58
C TYR A 146 -3.08 -2.55 7.48
N GLN A 147 -3.83 -3.62 7.26
CA GLN A 147 -5.07 -3.85 8.00
C GLN A 147 -5.25 -5.29 8.43
N THR A 148 -5.74 -5.51 9.64
CA THR A 148 -6.25 -6.81 10.03
C THR A 148 -7.70 -6.96 9.56
N LEU A 149 -8.06 -8.11 9.00
CA LEU A 149 -9.43 -8.39 8.56
C LEU A 149 -10.33 -8.85 9.72
N HIS A 150 -9.72 -9.21 10.84
CA HIS A 150 -10.37 -9.60 12.09
C HIS A 150 -9.75 -8.81 13.26
N GLY A 151 -10.37 -8.86 14.44
CA GLY A 151 -9.84 -8.23 15.65
C GLY A 151 -8.46 -8.77 16.02
N ALA A 152 -7.54 -7.88 16.42
CA ALA A 152 -6.17 -8.24 16.79
C ALA A 152 -6.06 -8.99 18.14
N ASP A 153 -7.17 -9.14 18.88
CA ASP A 153 -7.22 -9.84 20.17
C ASP A 153 -6.73 -11.29 20.09
N VAL A 154 -6.90 -11.92 18.92
CA VAL A 154 -6.39 -13.28 18.64
C VAL A 154 -4.87 -13.39 18.83
N LEU A 155 -4.14 -12.29 18.65
CA LEU A 155 -2.69 -12.24 18.81
C LEU A 155 -2.28 -12.17 20.28
N LYS A 156 -3.20 -11.83 21.20
CA LYS A 156 -2.95 -11.68 22.64
C LYS A 156 -1.79 -10.71 22.94
N GLY A 157 -1.71 -9.61 22.19
CA GLY A 157 -0.64 -8.61 22.31
C GLY A 157 0.72 -9.02 21.75
N ARG A 158 0.84 -10.20 21.12
CA ARG A 158 2.10 -10.63 20.51
C ARG A 158 2.27 -10.05 19.12
N PRO A 159 3.49 -9.64 18.75
CA PRO A 159 3.73 -9.04 17.45
C PRO A 159 3.65 -10.07 16.32
N VAL A 160 3.20 -9.62 15.16
CA VAL A 160 3.27 -10.37 13.91
C VAL A 160 4.72 -10.38 13.43
N TRP A 161 5.27 -11.59 13.31
CA TRP A 161 6.67 -11.78 12.96
C TRP A 161 6.88 -12.09 11.47
N ARG A 162 5.98 -12.88 10.89
CA ARG A 162 6.07 -13.33 9.49
C ARG A 162 4.76 -13.15 8.76
N HIS A 163 4.87 -12.83 7.48
CA HIS A 163 3.74 -12.76 6.56
C HIS A 163 3.83 -13.87 5.52
N ARG A 164 2.68 -14.41 5.12
CA ARG A 164 2.53 -15.33 3.98
C ARG A 164 1.45 -14.81 3.05
N VAL A 165 1.73 -14.76 1.75
CA VAL A 165 0.75 -14.28 0.77
C VAL A 165 -0.36 -15.32 0.62
N THR A 166 -1.61 -14.86 0.65
CA THR A 166 -2.79 -15.69 0.39
C THR A 166 -3.49 -15.31 -0.91
N ALA A 167 -3.42 -14.04 -1.31
CA ALA A 167 -3.86 -13.58 -2.63
C ALA A 167 -3.16 -12.29 -3.04
N ILE A 168 -2.95 -12.12 -4.35
CA ILE A 168 -2.52 -10.85 -4.94
C ILE A 168 -3.59 -10.39 -5.93
N PHE A 169 -4.05 -9.16 -5.74
CA PHE A 169 -4.89 -8.44 -6.69
C PHE A 169 -3.99 -7.39 -7.35
N PRO A 170 -3.41 -7.71 -8.51
CA PRO A 170 -2.48 -6.81 -9.16
C PRO A 170 -3.17 -5.52 -9.59
N PRO A 171 -2.41 -4.44 -9.78
CA PRO A 171 -2.94 -3.21 -10.33
C PRO A 171 -3.57 -3.43 -11.70
N ASP A 172 -4.60 -2.64 -12.03
CA ASP A 172 -5.22 -2.71 -13.35
C ASP A 172 -4.28 -2.11 -14.41
N MET A 173 -3.48 -2.98 -15.03
CA MET A 173 -2.52 -2.63 -16.08
C MET A 173 -3.17 -2.02 -17.34
N ARG A 174 -4.52 -1.99 -17.43
CA ARG A 174 -5.28 -1.52 -18.61
C ARG A 174 -5.82 -0.10 -18.48
N ALA A 175 -5.63 0.57 -17.35
CA ALA A 175 -5.99 1.98 -17.24
C ALA A 175 -5.14 2.79 -18.23
N GLU A 176 -5.73 3.25 -19.35
CA GLU A 176 -5.05 4.12 -20.31
C GLU A 176 -4.44 5.31 -19.55
N PRO A 177 -3.18 5.71 -19.84
CA PRO A 177 -2.65 6.95 -19.29
C PRO A 177 -3.57 8.10 -19.71
N PRO A 178 -3.83 9.10 -18.83
CA PRO A 178 -4.70 10.21 -19.17
C PRO A 178 -4.17 10.88 -20.45
N ARG A 179 -4.97 10.85 -21.52
CA ARG A 179 -4.62 11.47 -22.80
C ARG A 179 -4.41 12.96 -22.55
N LEU A 180 -3.16 13.39 -22.54
CA LEU A 180 -2.78 14.79 -22.58
C LEU A 180 -3.47 15.43 -23.80
N ARG A 181 -4.51 16.23 -23.57
CA ARG A 181 -5.04 17.13 -24.59
C ARG A 181 -4.09 18.30 -24.68
N LEU A 182 -3.23 18.32 -25.71
CA LEU A 182 -2.56 19.54 -26.12
C LEU A 182 -3.65 20.54 -26.56
N VAL A 183 -3.80 21.61 -25.78
CA VAL A 183 -4.54 22.80 -26.24
C VAL A 183 -3.50 23.67 -26.94
N THR A 184 -3.48 23.63 -28.27
CA THR A 184 -2.81 24.68 -29.04
C THR A 184 -3.71 25.91 -29.00
N SER A 185 -3.38 26.89 -28.17
CA SER A 185 -3.84 28.26 -28.41
C SER A 185 -3.16 28.74 -29.67
N ASN A 186 -3.95 29.07 -30.69
CA ASN A 186 -3.47 29.81 -31.85
C ASN A 186 -3.77 31.28 -31.58
N ASP A 187 -2.71 32.10 -31.51
CA ASP A 187 -2.81 33.57 -31.57
C ASP A 187 -3.32 34.02 -32.95
#